data_AF-A0A3C1VDW7-F1
#
_entry.id   AF-A0A3C1VDW7-F1
#
_cell.length_a   1.000
_cell.length_b   1.000
_cell.length_c   1.000
_cell.angle_alpha   90.00
_cell.angle_beta   90.00
_cell.angle_gamma   90.00
#
_symmetry.space_group_name_H-M   'P 1'
#
loop_
_entity.id
_entity.type
_entity.pdbx_description
1 polymer ?
#
loop_
_entity_poly.entity_id
_entity_poly.type
_entity_poly.pdbx_seq_one_letter_code
_entity_poly.pdbx_strand_id
1 'polypeptide(L)' 'MMAIGRFQKNDEIFYAKVVDGEIFRLRGDVFGSPSFDRKATPRKGVKTLVPVVPSKIIAVGLNYADHVRE' A
#
# COMPACT_ATOMS: atom_id res chain seq x y z
N MET A 1 -10.70 1.47 -9.37
CA MET A 1 -10.04 2.45 -8.45
C MET A 1 -8.60 2.01 -8.23
N MET A 2 -7.65 2.95 -8.18
CA MET A 2 -6.23 2.64 -8.05
C MET A 2 -5.75 2.91 -6.62
N ALA A 3 -4.99 1.97 -6.05
CA ALA A 3 -4.33 2.11 -4.76
C ALA A 3 -2.89 1.56 -4.84
N ILE A 4 -2.01 2.01 -3.95
CA ILE A 4 -0.66 1.46 -3.80
C ILE A 4 -0.57 0.79 -2.43
N GLY A 5 0.06 -0.38 -2.39
CA GLY A 5 0.27 -1.12 -1.15
C GLY A 5 1.56 -1.91 -1.18
N ARG A 6 1.83 -2.58 -0.06
CA ARG A 6 3.00 -3.44 0.15
C ARG A 6 2.54 -4.88 0.28
N PHE A 7 3.29 -5.77 -0.34
CA PHE A 7 2.93 -7.17 -0.48
C PHE A 7 4.14 -8.05 -0.21
N GLN A 8 3.87 -9.31 0.11
CA GLN A 8 4.89 -10.35 0.22
C GLN A 8 4.52 -11.51 -0.66
N LYS A 9 5.49 -12.07 -1.37
CA LYS A 9 5.37 -13.36 -2.07
C LYS A 9 6.63 -14.17 -1.81
N ASN A 10 6.47 -15.35 -1.21
CA ASN A 10 7.59 -16.09 -0.63
C ASN A 10 8.33 -15.19 0.38
N ASP A 11 9.64 -15.02 0.23
CA ASP A 11 10.47 -14.16 1.09
C ASP A 11 10.65 -12.74 0.55
N GLU A 12 10.09 -12.43 -0.62
CA GLU A 12 10.23 -11.11 -1.25
C GLU A 12 9.09 -10.18 -0.80
N ILE A 13 9.47 -9.02 -0.25
CA ILE A 13 8.57 -7.92 0.07
C ILE A 13 8.72 -6.83 -1.00
N PHE A 14 7.60 -6.37 -1.55
CA PHE A 14 7.59 -5.39 -2.64
C PHE A 14 6.39 -4.45 -2.55
N TYR A 15 6.52 -3.26 -3.13
CA TYR A 15 5.39 -2.37 -3.37
C TYR A 15 4.73 -2.69 -4.71
N ALA A 16 3.44 -2.42 -4.82
CA ALA A 16 2.69 -2.59 -6.07
C ALA A 16 1.49 -1.65 -6.11
N LYS A 17 1.06 -1.28 -7.32
CA LYS A 17 -0.28 -0.73 -7.52
C LYS A 17 -1.28 -1.88 -7.65
N VAL A 18 -2.48 -1.65 -7.13
CA VAL A 18 -3.64 -2.49 -7.36
C VAL A 18 -4.60 -1.74 -8.27
N VAL A 19 -4.94 -2.34 -9.40
CA VAL A 19 -5.92 -1.82 -10.34
C VAL A 19 -6.92 -2.94 -10.61
N ASP A 20 -8.18 -2.72 -10.24
CA ASP A 20 -9.28 -3.68 -10.43
C ASP A 20 -8.98 -5.09 -9.90
N GLY A 21 -8.23 -5.14 -8.79
CA GLY A 21 -7.83 -6.38 -8.11
C GLY A 21 -6.54 -7.01 -8.64
N GLU A 22 -5.98 -6.52 -9.74
CA GLU A 22 -4.70 -6.96 -10.28
C GLU A 22 -3.52 -6.21 -9.65
N ILE A 23 -2.42 -6.92 -9.40
CA ILE A 23 -1.26 -6.41 -8.66
C ILE A 23 -0.10 -6.20 -9.63
N PHE A 24 0.36 -4.96 -9.81
CA PHE A 24 1.50 -4.64 -10.67
C PHE A 24 2.66 -4.12 -9.83
N ARG A 25 3.76 -4.87 -9.80
CA ARG A 25 4.94 -4.54 -8.99
C ARG A 25 5.47 -3.16 -9.35
N LEU A 26 5.85 -2.42 -8.32
CA LEU A 26 6.51 -1.13 -8.43
C LEU A 26 8.01 -1.33 -8.63
N ARG A 27 8.62 -0.49 -9.45
CA ARG A 27 10.08 -0.36 -9.59
C ARG A 27 10.52 1.05 -9.21
N GLY A 28 11.60 1.13 -8.44
CA GLY A 28 12.11 2.38 -7.88
C GLY A 28 11.54 2.66 -6.50
N ASP A 29 11.52 3.95 -6.14
CA ASP A 29 11.02 4.40 -4.84
C ASP A 29 9.50 4.65 -4.86
N VAL A 30 8.80 4.26 -3.79
CA VAL A 30 7.34 4.37 -3.69
C VAL A 30 6.84 5.81 -3.52
N PHE A 31 7.70 6.72 -3.05
CA PHE A 31 7.40 8.14 -2.84
C PHE A 31 8.05 9.07 -3.87
N GLY A 32 8.91 8.54 -4.74
CA GLY A 32 9.53 9.26 -5.85
C GLY A 32 8.70 9.16 -7.14
N SER A 33 9.39 8.84 -8.24
CA SER A 33 8.78 8.64 -9.57
C SER A 33 8.78 7.16 -9.97
N PRO A 34 7.94 6.31 -9.37
CA PRO A 34 7.95 4.89 -9.65
C PRO A 34 7.45 4.55 -11.05
N SER A 35 7.95 3.45 -11.57
CA SER A 35 7.34 2.75 -12.72
C SER A 35 6.73 1.43 -12.26
N PHE A 36 5.91 0.81 -13.10
CA PHE A 36 5.24 -0.45 -12.76
C PHE A 36 5.49 -1.50 -13.84
N ASP A 37 5.56 -2.76 -13.42
CA ASP A 37 5.56 -3.89 -14.34
C ASP A 37 4.30 -3.86 -15.22
N ARG A 38 4.46 -4.27 -16.49
CA ARG A 38 3.35 -4.33 -17.46
C ARG A 38 2.44 -5.54 -17.25
N LYS A 39 2.96 -6.59 -16.61
CA LYS A 39 2.22 -7.83 -16.33
C LYS A 39 1.81 -7.89 -14.87
N ALA A 40 0.59 -8.35 -14.62
CA ALA A 40 0.10 -8.56 -13.28
C ALA A 40 0.85 -9.71 -12.59
N THR A 41 1.06 -9.56 -11.28
CA THR A 41 1.57 -10.60 -10.40
C THR A 41 0.45 -11.59 -10.08
N PRO A 42 0.64 -12.91 -10.27
CA PRO A 42 -0.35 -13.90 -9.87
C PRO A 42 -0.63 -13.80 -8.37
N ARG A 43 -1.91 -13.65 -8.01
CA ARG A 43 -2.39 -13.50 -6.62
C ARG A 43 -2.07 -14.68 -5.72
N LYS A 44 -1.96 -15.90 -6.28
CA LYS A 44 -1.68 -17.10 -5.49
C LYS A 44 -0.36 -16.95 -4.74
N GLY A 45 -0.42 -17.11 -3.41
CA GLY A 45 0.74 -16.98 -2.52
C GLY A 45 1.17 -15.54 -2.21
N VAL A 46 0.41 -14.53 -2.64
CA VAL A 46 0.65 -13.13 -2.27
C VAL A 46 -0.08 -12.81 -0.98
N LYS A 47 0.64 -12.24 -0.01
CA LYS A 47 0.09 -11.68 1.23
C LYS A 47 0.10 -10.15 1.14
N THR A 48 -1.01 -9.52 1.50
CA THR A 48 -1.08 -8.06 1.69
C THR A 48 -0.45 -7.71 3.04
N LEU A 49 0.41 -6.71 3.08
CA LEU A 49 1.05 -6.19 4.29
C LEU A 49 0.51 -4.79 4.62
N VAL A 50 0.95 -4.23 5.76
CA VAL A 50 0.78 -2.80 6.02
C VAL A 50 1.38 -1.98 4.87
N PRO A 51 0.67 -0.95 4.38
CA PRO A 51 0.95 -0.36 3.08
C PRO A 51 2.29 0.36 3.00
N VAL A 52 2.87 0.77 4.14
CA VAL A 52 4.17 1.45 4.24
C VAL A 52 4.87 1.00 5.53
N VAL A 53 6.17 1.29 5.65
CA VAL A 53 6.92 1.18 6.92
C VAL A 53 7.20 2.60 7.43
N PRO A 54 6.33 3.19 8.26
CA PRO A 54 6.48 4.57 8.71
C PRO A 54 7.59 4.67 9.76
N SER A 55 8.33 5.78 9.78
CA SER A 55 9.29 6.08 10.86
C SER A 55 8.61 6.59 12.13
N LYS A 56 7.41 7.14 12.01
CA LYS A 56 6.58 7.66 13.10
C LYS A 56 5.10 7.57 12.73
N ILE A 57 4.24 7.40 13.74
CA ILE A 57 2.78 7.43 13.60
C ILE A 57 2.28 8.54 14.53
N ILE A 58 1.55 9.51 13.99
CA ILE A 58 0.99 10.64 14.74
C ILE A 58 -0.53 10.59 14.58
N ALA A 59 -1.28 10.71 15.67
CA ALA A 59 -2.74 10.70 15.69
C ALA A 59 -3.27 11.94 16.41
N VAL A 60 -4.34 12.53 15.86
CA VAL A 60 -5.02 13.70 16.45
C VAL A 60 -6.30 13.24 17.12
N GLY A 61 -6.48 13.59 18.40
CA GLY A 61 -7.72 13.32 19.14
C GLY A 61 -8.83 14.32 18.80
N LEU A 62 -10.08 13.95 19.11
CA LEU A 62 -11.27 14.83 18.99
C LEU A 62 -11.48 15.42 17.57
N ASN A 63 -11.13 14.67 16.52
CA ASN A 63 -11.21 15.13 15.12
C ASN A 63 -12.58 14.90 14.45
N TYR A 64 -13.65 14.82 15.25
CA TYR A 64 -15.04 14.77 14.77
C TYR A 64 -15.88 15.75 15.59
N ALA A 65 -16.76 16.50 14.93
CA ALA A 65 -17.55 17.56 15.54
C ALA A 65 -18.44 17.05 16.69
N ASP A 66 -18.94 15.82 16.60
CA ASP A 66 -19.81 15.22 17.61
C ASP A 66 -19.05 14.88 18.91
N HIS A 67 -17.72 14.63 18.84
CA HIS A 67 -16.87 14.40 20.01
C HIS A 67 -16.50 15.69 20.76
N VAL A 68 -16.79 16.87 20.21
CA VAL A 68 -16.51 18.17 20.87
C VAL A 68 -17.64 18.57 21.83
N ARG A 69 -18.81 17.93 21.74
CA ARG A 69 -20.00 18.23 22.55
C ARG A 69 -20.32 17.19 23.62
N GLU A 70 -19.60 16.06 23.65
CA GLU A 70 -19.61 15.08 24.74
C GLU A 70 -18.72 15.56 25.88
#